data_AF-A0A1D2A6H1-F1
#
_entry.id   AF-A0A1D2A6H1-F1
#
_cell.length_a   1.000
_cell.length_b   1.000
_cell.length_c   1.000
_cell.angle_alpha   90.00
_cell.angle_beta   90.00
_cell.angle_gamma   90.00
#
_symmetry.space_group_name_H-M   'P 1'
#
loop_
_entity.id
_entity.type
_entity.pdbx_description
1 polymer ?
#
loop_
_entity_poly.entity_id
_entity_poly.type
_entity_poly.pdbx_seq_one_letter_code
_entity_poly.pdbx_strand_id
1 'polypeptide(L)'
;MAAMMATSSCVGATHVAFAAPMRISGHAQNPYSTRAPAVKGFARSSTYPRRCIALQAVAAQKSKSTDVQQRAADAPTPEKIVEGDWYALVASAEFFFRGAQNEALPEQLRELKRYYDEKGRGQDFYIVSQPHWLDAKFPNEAKKVRRPAAALISTDKAWITFMKLRLDRVLQIHLGQMHADEACASDGPVPEFKIKDSEWTAPYTPYAPGWWHAFEHKA
;
A
#
# COMPACT_ATOMS: atom_id res chain seq x y z
N MET A 1 6.53 -77.00 1.60
CA MET A 1 7.89 -77.21 1.06
C MET A 1 8.48 -75.84 0.78
N ALA A 2 9.10 -75.14 1.73
CA ALA A 2 10.31 -75.45 2.51
C ALA A 2 11.59 -75.49 1.64
N ALA A 3 12.34 -74.39 1.64
CA ALA A 3 13.81 -74.29 1.63
C ALA A 3 14.16 -72.78 1.74
N MET A 4 14.51 -72.26 2.92
CA MET A 4 15.83 -72.26 3.58
C MET A 4 16.90 -71.44 2.82
N MET A 5 17.28 -70.28 3.39
CA MET A 5 18.61 -69.96 4.00
C MET A 5 19.64 -69.54 2.91
N ALA A 6 20.51 -68.53 3.02
CA ALA A 6 21.30 -68.02 4.14
C ALA A 6 21.90 -66.63 3.76
N THR A 7 21.85 -65.62 4.64
CA THR A 7 22.97 -64.99 5.39
C THR A 7 24.25 -64.57 4.64
N SER A 8 24.60 -63.28 4.71
CA SER A 8 25.92 -62.71 5.08
C SER A 8 25.81 -61.17 4.99
N SER A 9 25.76 -60.38 6.07
CA SER A 9 26.81 -59.99 7.02
C SER A 9 28.12 -59.55 6.37
N CYS A 10 28.34 -58.23 6.31
CA CYS A 10 29.66 -57.62 6.30
C CYS A 10 29.61 -56.32 7.14
N VAL A 11 30.28 -56.42 8.29
CA VAL A 11 30.54 -55.34 9.25
C VAL A 11 31.72 -54.54 8.71
N GLY A 12 31.51 -53.25 8.44
CA GLY A 12 32.56 -52.30 8.12
C GLY A 12 32.67 -51.26 9.24
N ALA A 13 33.40 -51.61 10.30
CA ALA A 13 33.95 -50.62 11.21
C ALA A 13 35.20 -50.01 10.57
N THR A 14 35.38 -48.70 10.65
CA THR A 14 36.49 -48.07 11.38
C THR A 14 36.66 -46.58 11.01
N HIS A 15 37.18 -45.85 12.01
CA HIS A 15 37.78 -44.52 11.98
C HIS A 15 36.86 -43.28 11.88
N VAL A 16 36.38 -42.92 13.07
CA VAL A 16 36.25 -41.55 13.54
C VAL A 16 37.60 -40.83 13.36
N ALA A 17 37.66 -39.82 12.49
CA ALA A 17 38.73 -38.84 12.44
C ALA A 17 38.27 -37.59 13.20
N PHE A 18 38.73 -37.48 14.45
CA PHE A 18 38.66 -36.26 15.24
C PHE A 18 39.66 -35.25 14.65
N ALA A 19 39.18 -34.35 13.80
CA ALA A 19 39.95 -33.18 13.38
C ALA A 19 39.77 -32.07 14.42
N ALA A 20 40.89 -31.68 15.02
CA ALA A 20 40.99 -30.65 16.05
C ALA A 20 40.45 -29.27 15.58
N PRO A 21 39.96 -28.44 16.51
CA PRO A 21 39.50 -27.09 16.19
C PRO A 21 40.69 -26.18 15.84
N MET A 22 40.69 -25.64 14.63
CA MET A 22 41.57 -24.52 14.27
C MET A 22 41.17 -23.30 15.09
N ARG A 23 42.07 -22.88 15.99
CA ARG A 23 42.08 -21.55 16.60
C ARG A 23 42.26 -20.51 15.49
N ILE A 24 41.20 -19.82 15.13
CA ILE A 24 41.27 -18.55 14.40
C ILE A 24 41.58 -17.47 15.44
N SER A 25 42.87 -17.21 15.68
CA SER A 25 43.30 -15.94 16.27
C SER A 25 43.70 -15.02 15.11
N GLY A 26 42.85 -14.07 14.79
CA GLY A 26 43.11 -13.08 13.75
C GLY A 26 42.33 -11.83 14.07
N HIS A 27 43.03 -10.85 14.64
CA HIS A 27 42.56 -9.50 14.87
C HIS A 27 41.84 -8.95 13.62
N ALA A 28 40.53 -8.74 13.73
CA ALA A 28 39.79 -7.89 12.82
C ALA A 28 40.22 -6.43 13.07
N GLN A 29 41.24 -5.95 12.34
CA GLN A 29 41.47 -4.52 12.19
C GLN A 29 40.56 -4.00 11.09
N ASN A 30 39.64 -3.15 11.51
CA ASN A 30 38.68 -2.42 10.69
C ASN A 30 39.40 -1.49 9.70
N PRO A 31 39.36 -1.72 8.37
CA PRO A 31 40.08 -0.87 7.42
C PRO A 31 39.33 0.44 7.07
N TYR A 32 38.20 0.73 7.71
CA TYR A 32 37.49 2.00 7.56
C TYR A 32 37.54 2.84 8.84
N SER A 33 38.76 3.09 9.33
CA SER A 33 39.02 4.12 10.34
C SER A 33 40.09 5.07 9.81
N THR A 34 39.72 5.85 8.79
CA THR A 34 40.47 7.04 8.41
C THR A 34 40.06 8.19 9.34
N ARG A 35 40.96 8.50 10.28
CA ARG A 35 41.03 9.78 11.00
C ARG A 35 40.73 10.93 10.04
N ALA A 36 39.71 11.72 10.37
CA ALA A 36 39.45 13.00 9.71
C ALA A 36 40.67 13.94 9.89
N PRO A 37 41.22 14.51 8.82
CA PRO A 37 42.22 15.57 8.95
C PRO A 37 41.55 16.86 9.44
N ALA A 38 42.26 17.57 10.33
CA ALA A 38 41.89 18.90 10.80
C ALA A 38 41.78 19.87 9.61
N VAL A 39 40.57 20.34 9.33
CA VAL A 39 40.32 21.36 8.31
C VAL A 39 40.74 22.70 8.89
N LYS A 40 41.88 23.21 8.41
CA LYS A 40 42.29 24.61 8.63
C LYS A 40 41.23 25.52 8.02
N GLY A 41 40.80 26.51 8.81
CA GLY A 41 39.78 27.48 8.44
C GLY A 41 40.06 28.13 7.09
N PHE A 42 39.05 28.10 6.23
CA PHE A 42 39.00 28.94 5.04
C PHE A 42 37.79 29.86 5.23
N ALA A 43 38.06 31.08 5.67
CA ALA A 43 37.06 32.15 5.70
C ALA A 43 36.65 32.45 4.26
N ARG A 44 35.51 31.92 3.81
CA ARG A 44 34.87 32.39 2.59
C ARG A 44 33.98 33.57 2.96
N SER A 45 34.48 34.76 2.65
CA SER A 45 33.68 35.97 2.49
C SER A 45 32.50 35.65 1.57
N SER A 46 31.31 35.56 2.15
CA SER A 46 30.05 35.34 1.47
C SER A 46 29.38 36.70 1.29
N THR A 47 29.86 37.51 0.36
CA THR A 47 29.15 38.69 -0.13
C THR A 47 28.08 38.24 -1.13
N TYR A 48 26.95 37.73 -0.64
CA TYR A 48 25.73 37.69 -1.44
C TYR A 48 25.04 39.05 -1.31
N PRO A 49 24.74 39.76 -2.40
CA PRO A 49 23.88 40.93 -2.33
C PRO A 49 22.48 40.47 -1.90
N ARG A 50 22.05 40.90 -0.71
CA ARG A 50 20.66 40.80 -0.29
C ARG A 50 19.82 41.63 -1.26
N ARG A 51 19.07 40.97 -2.14
CA ARG A 51 17.96 41.61 -2.86
C ARG A 51 16.90 42.00 -1.82
N CYS A 52 16.86 43.29 -1.49
CA CYS A 52 15.75 43.88 -0.76
C CYS A 52 14.52 43.85 -1.67
N ILE A 53 13.55 42.98 -1.37
CA ILE A 53 12.22 43.07 -1.98
C ILE A 53 11.51 44.21 -1.25
N ALA A 54 11.29 45.32 -1.95
CA ALA A 54 10.46 46.40 -1.45
C ALA A 54 9.02 45.90 -1.33
N LEU A 55 8.54 45.73 -0.09
CA LEU A 55 7.12 45.54 0.19
C LEU A 55 6.42 46.87 -0.11
N GLN A 56 5.66 46.92 -1.20
CA GLN A 56 4.69 47.98 -1.42
C GLN A 56 3.53 47.77 -0.47
N ALA A 57 3.34 48.72 0.46
CA ALA A 57 2.20 48.76 1.35
C ALA A 57 0.94 49.12 0.53
N VAL A 58 0.03 48.15 0.36
CA VAL A 58 -1.30 48.41 -0.18
C VAL A 58 -2.19 48.85 0.97
N ALA A 59 -2.70 50.08 0.89
CA ALA A 59 -3.60 50.66 1.88
C ALA A 59 -4.90 49.86 1.96
N ALA A 60 -5.21 49.34 3.15
CA ALA A 60 -6.45 48.66 3.45
C ALA A 60 -7.60 49.68 3.54
N GLN A 61 -8.46 49.70 2.53
CA GLN A 61 -9.73 50.40 2.60
C GLN A 61 -10.74 49.55 3.40
N LYS A 62 -11.15 50.06 4.56
CA LYS A 62 -12.24 49.50 5.37
C LYS A 62 -13.57 49.78 4.69
N SER A 63 -14.16 48.74 4.11
CA SER A 63 -15.56 48.75 3.68
C SER A 63 -16.40 48.02 4.75
N LYS A 64 -17.23 48.77 5.46
CA LYS A 64 -18.36 48.24 6.25
C LYS A 64 -19.50 47.91 5.30
N SER A 65 -19.97 46.67 5.28
CA SER A 65 -21.30 46.29 4.81
C SER A 65 -21.66 44.93 5.39
N THR A 66 -22.40 44.92 6.50
CA THR A 66 -23.81 44.46 6.59
C THR A 66 -24.02 42.97 6.36
N ASP A 67 -24.27 42.31 7.50
CA ASP A 67 -25.01 41.08 7.77
C ASP A 67 -26.13 40.74 6.77
N VAL A 68 -26.16 39.48 6.29
CA VAL A 68 -27.37 38.69 5.97
C VAL A 68 -27.00 37.18 5.99
N GLN A 69 -27.38 36.53 7.10
CA GLN A 69 -28.15 35.27 7.21
C GLN A 69 -27.63 33.93 6.60
N GLN A 70 -27.46 33.00 7.55
CA GLN A 70 -27.94 31.60 7.53
C GLN A 70 -27.96 30.88 6.18
N ARG A 71 -26.90 30.08 5.95
CA ARG A 71 -27.01 28.91 5.08
C ARG A 71 -27.58 27.78 5.91
N ALA A 72 -28.89 27.57 5.73
CA ALA A 72 -29.62 26.42 6.24
C ALA A 72 -28.92 25.11 5.83
N ALA A 73 -29.03 24.13 6.71
CA ALA A 73 -28.58 22.76 6.50
C ALA A 73 -29.26 22.17 5.26
N ASP A 74 -28.52 22.04 4.16
CA ASP A 74 -28.84 21.06 3.14
C ASP A 74 -28.49 19.69 3.73
N ALA A 75 -29.54 18.90 3.97
CA ALA A 75 -29.41 17.47 4.17
C ALA A 75 -28.63 16.84 2.99
N PRO A 76 -27.76 15.86 3.22
CA PRO A 76 -27.10 15.17 2.13
C PRO A 76 -28.13 14.33 1.36
N THR A 77 -28.57 14.86 0.23
CA THR A 77 -29.36 14.14 -0.79
C THR A 77 -28.58 12.91 -1.27
N PRO A 78 -29.23 11.75 -1.46
CA PRO A 78 -28.56 10.49 -1.76
C PRO A 78 -27.84 10.54 -3.12
N GLU A 79 -26.55 10.22 -3.06
CA GLU A 79 -25.78 9.43 -4.04
C GLU A 79 -26.04 9.76 -5.52
N LYS A 80 -25.27 10.72 -6.04
CA LYS A 80 -25.11 10.87 -7.49
C LYS A 80 -24.49 9.59 -8.06
N ILE A 81 -25.26 8.93 -8.92
CA ILE A 81 -24.77 7.94 -9.87
C ILE A 81 -23.60 8.56 -10.64
N VAL A 82 -22.37 8.08 -10.38
CA VAL A 82 -21.17 8.56 -11.08
C VAL A 82 -21.06 7.79 -12.39
N GLU A 83 -21.75 8.28 -13.42
CA GLU A 83 -21.40 7.93 -14.80
C GLU A 83 -20.07 8.61 -15.11
N GLY A 84 -19.00 7.82 -15.24
CA GLY A 84 -17.65 8.34 -15.39
C GLY A 84 -16.67 7.28 -15.87
N ASP A 85 -15.47 7.73 -16.23
CA ASP A 85 -14.37 6.83 -16.56
C ASP A 85 -13.82 6.17 -15.29
N TRP A 86 -13.91 4.85 -15.22
CA TRP A 86 -13.43 4.08 -14.08
C TRP A 86 -12.03 3.53 -14.33
N TYR A 87 -11.24 3.52 -13.26
CA TYR A 87 -9.90 2.96 -13.24
C TYR A 87 -9.78 2.00 -12.07
N ALA A 88 -9.14 0.86 -12.31
CA ALA A 88 -9.00 -0.20 -11.32
C ALA A 88 -7.54 -0.61 -11.14
N LEU A 89 -7.18 -0.92 -9.90
CA LEU A 89 -5.95 -1.63 -9.56
C LEU A 89 -6.31 -3.02 -9.07
N VAL A 90 -5.88 -4.04 -9.79
CA VAL A 90 -6.20 -5.44 -9.52
C VAL A 90 -4.97 -6.16 -8.99
N ALA A 91 -5.16 -6.89 -7.89
CA ALA A 91 -4.14 -7.76 -7.32
C ALA A 91 -4.79 -8.91 -6.53
N SER A 92 -3.96 -9.75 -5.91
CA SER A 92 -4.45 -10.76 -4.98
C SER A 92 -5.08 -10.09 -3.75
N ALA A 93 -6.18 -10.64 -3.27
CA ALA A 93 -6.80 -10.24 -2.01
C ALA A 93 -5.82 -10.41 -0.83
N GLU A 94 -4.96 -11.44 -0.89
CA GLU A 94 -3.87 -11.63 0.07
C GLU A 94 -2.91 -10.43 0.09
N PHE A 95 -2.66 -9.82 -1.07
CA PHE A 95 -1.79 -8.65 -1.15
C PHE A 95 -2.47 -7.44 -0.50
N PHE A 96 -3.74 -7.14 -0.82
CA PHE A 96 -4.44 -5.96 -0.29
C PHE A 96 -4.71 -6.04 1.21
N PHE A 97 -5.15 -7.19 1.72
CA PHE A 97 -5.72 -7.28 3.06
C PHE A 97 -4.76 -7.84 4.13
N ARG A 98 -3.67 -8.51 3.72
CA ARG A 98 -2.68 -9.00 4.68
C ARG A 98 -1.84 -7.83 5.19
N GLY A 99 -2.02 -7.49 6.48
CA GLY A 99 -1.38 -6.34 7.13
C GLY A 99 0.15 -6.28 6.97
N ALA A 100 0.84 -7.42 7.02
CA ALA A 100 2.30 -7.47 6.83
C ALA A 100 2.78 -6.97 5.46
N GLN A 101 1.91 -7.00 4.43
CA GLN A 101 2.31 -6.65 3.07
C GLN A 101 1.98 -5.22 2.69
N ASN A 102 0.83 -4.69 3.13
CA ASN A 102 0.31 -3.36 2.75
C ASN A 102 -0.33 -2.63 3.92
N GLU A 103 0.39 -2.56 5.04
CA GLU A 103 -0.02 -1.86 6.26
C GLU A 103 -0.46 -0.40 6.06
N ALA A 104 0.16 0.31 5.12
CA ALA A 104 -0.14 1.73 4.89
C ALA A 104 -1.47 1.96 4.15
N LEU A 105 -2.00 0.96 3.44
CA LEU A 105 -3.20 1.11 2.60
C LEU A 105 -4.46 1.48 3.40
N PRO A 106 -4.80 0.79 4.52
CA PRO A 106 -5.92 1.17 5.37
C PRO A 106 -5.93 2.65 5.75
N GLU A 107 -4.77 3.20 6.16
CA GLU A 107 -4.67 4.60 6.57
C GLU A 107 -4.77 5.56 5.39
N GLN A 108 -4.19 5.22 4.24
CA GLN A 108 -4.37 6.04 3.04
C GLN A 108 -5.85 6.16 2.66
N LEU A 109 -6.63 5.08 2.76
CA LEU A 109 -8.06 5.09 2.43
C LEU A 109 -8.91 5.83 3.47
N ARG A 110 -8.58 5.68 4.76
CA ARG A 110 -9.27 6.41 5.84
C ARG A 110 -9.01 7.91 5.74
N GLU A 111 -7.77 8.29 5.51
CA GLU A 111 -7.38 9.69 5.35
C GLU A 111 -7.99 10.28 4.08
N LEU A 112 -8.04 9.52 2.98
CA LEU A 112 -8.70 9.96 1.76
C LEU A 112 -10.20 10.18 1.98
N LYS A 113 -10.86 9.26 2.70
CA LYS A 113 -12.28 9.39 3.06
C LYS A 113 -12.50 10.66 3.91
N ARG A 114 -11.71 10.85 4.96
CA ARG A 114 -11.75 12.07 5.81
C ARG A 114 -11.55 13.33 4.97
N TYR A 115 -10.57 13.33 4.07
CA TYR A 115 -10.32 14.45 3.16
C TYR A 115 -11.53 14.75 2.26
N TYR A 116 -12.23 13.72 1.77
CA TYR A 116 -13.43 13.90 0.94
C TYR A 116 -14.58 14.47 1.76
N ASP A 117 -14.80 13.95 2.97
CA ASP A 117 -15.81 14.44 3.90
C ASP A 117 -15.56 15.92 4.25
N GLU A 118 -14.32 16.30 4.55
CA GLU A 118 -13.92 17.69 4.85
C GLU A 118 -14.07 18.64 3.66
N LYS A 119 -13.95 18.11 2.43
CA LYS A 119 -14.16 18.88 1.20
C LYS A 119 -15.61 18.87 0.71
N GLY A 120 -16.50 18.12 1.36
CA GLY A 120 -17.87 17.92 0.90
C GLY A 120 -17.96 17.20 -0.44
N ARG A 121 -16.98 16.34 -0.77
CA ARG A 121 -16.96 15.50 -1.96
C ARG A 121 -17.52 14.11 -1.59
N GLY A 122 -18.35 13.54 -2.46
CA GLY A 122 -18.79 12.16 -2.31
C GLY A 122 -17.63 11.17 -2.50
N GLN A 123 -17.64 10.06 -1.77
CA GLN A 123 -16.71 8.95 -1.99
C GLN A 123 -16.88 8.39 -3.40
N ASP A 124 -15.78 8.27 -4.15
CA ASP A 124 -15.78 7.75 -5.52
C ASP A 124 -14.76 6.62 -5.72
N PHE A 125 -14.31 6.04 -4.61
CA PHE A 125 -13.36 4.94 -4.57
C PHE A 125 -13.89 3.82 -3.71
N TYR A 126 -13.67 2.58 -4.17
CA TYR A 126 -14.23 1.39 -3.55
C TYR A 126 -13.26 0.22 -3.62
N ILE A 127 -13.37 -0.67 -2.64
CA ILE A 127 -12.72 -1.98 -2.67
C ILE A 127 -13.76 -3.01 -3.13
N VAL A 128 -13.39 -3.81 -4.13
CA VAL A 128 -14.24 -4.86 -4.69
C VAL A 128 -13.54 -6.20 -4.57
N SER A 129 -14.22 -7.13 -3.91
CA SER A 129 -13.78 -8.52 -3.82
C SER A 129 -14.21 -9.28 -5.07
N GLN A 130 -13.28 -10.00 -5.70
CA GLN A 130 -13.56 -10.84 -6.87
C GLN A 130 -14.41 -10.09 -7.92
N PRO A 131 -13.85 -9.04 -8.56
CA PRO A 131 -14.61 -8.22 -9.51
C PRO A 131 -15.14 -9.05 -10.68
N HIS A 132 -16.46 -9.03 -10.91
CA HIS A 132 -17.12 -9.82 -11.96
C HIS A 132 -16.60 -9.52 -13.38
N TRP A 133 -16.30 -8.25 -13.64
CA TRP A 133 -15.82 -7.80 -14.94
C TRP A 133 -14.40 -8.29 -15.29
N LEU A 134 -13.61 -8.78 -14.30
CA LEU A 134 -12.22 -9.16 -14.53
C LEU A 134 -12.09 -10.35 -15.48
N ASP A 135 -12.89 -11.39 -15.26
CA ASP A 135 -12.87 -12.59 -16.09
C ASP A 135 -13.60 -12.39 -17.42
N ALA A 136 -14.67 -11.58 -17.42
CA ALA A 136 -15.46 -11.31 -18.61
C ALA A 136 -14.74 -10.39 -19.63
N LYS A 137 -14.13 -9.29 -19.15
CA LYS A 137 -13.52 -8.26 -20.01
C LYS A 137 -12.00 -8.43 -20.17
N PHE A 138 -11.31 -8.95 -19.16
CA PHE A 138 -9.84 -8.95 -19.08
C PHE A 138 -9.24 -10.33 -18.76
N PRO A 139 -9.48 -11.37 -19.60
CA PRO A 139 -9.03 -12.74 -19.31
C PRO A 139 -7.50 -12.91 -19.33
N ASN A 140 -6.75 -12.02 -19.99
CA ASN A 140 -5.29 -12.08 -20.04
C ASN A 140 -4.66 -11.54 -18.76
N GLU A 141 -5.26 -10.50 -18.20
CA GLU A 141 -4.89 -9.86 -16.93
C GLU A 141 -5.28 -10.76 -15.76
N ALA A 142 -6.49 -11.34 -15.83
CA ALA A 142 -7.01 -12.29 -14.86
C ALA A 142 -6.05 -13.47 -14.59
N LYS A 143 -5.35 -13.98 -15.61
CA LYS A 143 -4.35 -15.06 -15.49
C LYS A 143 -3.08 -14.65 -14.74
N LYS A 144 -2.75 -13.36 -14.74
CA LYS A 144 -1.55 -12.84 -14.06
C LYS A 144 -1.79 -12.62 -12.56
N VAL A 145 -3.06 -12.55 -12.14
CA VAL A 145 -3.44 -12.29 -10.74
C VAL A 145 -3.70 -13.59 -10.01
N ARG A 146 -3.13 -13.75 -8.82
CA ARG A 146 -3.41 -14.89 -7.94
C ARG A 146 -4.82 -14.77 -7.37
N ARG A 147 -5.56 -15.88 -7.34
CA ARG A 147 -6.90 -15.95 -6.74
C ARG A 147 -6.80 -16.24 -5.24
N PRO A 148 -7.65 -15.63 -4.39
CA PRO A 148 -8.76 -14.73 -4.74
C PRO A 148 -8.25 -13.33 -5.15
N ALA A 149 -8.88 -12.73 -6.14
CA ALA A 149 -8.53 -11.39 -6.63
C ALA A 149 -9.34 -10.32 -5.89
N ALA A 150 -8.77 -9.13 -5.74
CA ALA A 150 -9.47 -7.93 -5.29
C ALA A 150 -9.06 -6.75 -6.17
N ALA A 151 -9.93 -5.75 -6.25
CA ALA A 151 -9.71 -4.54 -7.00
C ALA A 151 -9.92 -3.31 -6.11
N LEU A 152 -9.04 -2.33 -6.26
CA LEU A 152 -9.24 -0.97 -5.80
C LEU A 152 -9.69 -0.13 -7.00
N ILE A 153 -10.89 0.41 -6.94
CA ILE A 153 -11.52 1.11 -8.06
C ILE A 153 -11.72 2.57 -7.67
N SER A 154 -11.52 3.50 -8.60
CA SER A 154 -11.88 4.91 -8.44
C SER A 154 -12.11 5.58 -9.80
N THR A 155 -12.86 6.68 -9.77
CA THR A 155 -13.00 7.60 -10.91
C THR A 155 -11.76 8.51 -11.07
N ASP A 156 -10.98 8.73 -10.00
CA ASP A 156 -9.80 9.61 -10.04
C ASP A 156 -8.56 8.88 -10.61
N LYS A 157 -8.26 9.16 -11.88
CA LYS A 157 -7.08 8.64 -12.58
C LYS A 157 -5.75 9.00 -11.90
N ALA A 158 -5.63 10.24 -11.40
CA ALA A 158 -4.37 10.72 -10.83
C ALA A 158 -4.08 9.94 -9.54
N TRP A 159 -5.11 9.76 -8.72
CA TRP A 159 -5.02 8.97 -7.50
C TRP A 159 -4.73 7.49 -7.78
N ILE A 160 -5.40 6.87 -8.75
CA ILE A 160 -5.12 5.48 -9.14
C ILE A 160 -3.68 5.31 -9.65
N THR A 161 -3.17 6.28 -10.41
CA THR A 161 -1.77 6.25 -10.88
C THR A 161 -0.79 6.37 -9.71
N PHE A 162 -1.07 7.24 -8.73
CA PHE A 162 -0.30 7.33 -7.50
C PHE A 162 -0.29 6.00 -6.73
N MET A 163 -1.46 5.37 -6.58
CA MET A 163 -1.59 4.09 -5.89
C MET A 163 -0.88 2.95 -6.63
N LYS A 164 -0.87 2.96 -7.96
CA LYS A 164 -0.08 2.03 -8.79
C LYS A 164 1.41 2.15 -8.48
N LEU A 165 1.95 3.37 -8.41
CA LEU A 165 3.36 3.62 -8.08
C LEU A 165 3.70 3.19 -6.65
N ARG A 166 2.77 3.36 -5.69
CA ARG A 166 2.98 3.03 -4.28
C ARG A 166 2.95 1.53 -4.00
N LEU A 167 2.03 0.81 -4.64
CA LEU A 167 1.82 -0.62 -4.43
C LEU A 167 2.71 -1.48 -5.34
N ASP A 168 3.13 -0.96 -6.50
CA ASP A 168 3.99 -1.55 -7.52
C ASP A 168 3.47 -2.86 -8.14
N ARG A 169 3.29 -3.90 -7.32
CA ARG A 169 2.86 -5.27 -7.69
C ARG A 169 1.35 -5.41 -7.94
N VAL A 170 0.73 -4.39 -8.53
CA VAL A 170 -0.69 -4.36 -8.89
C VAL A 170 -0.86 -4.14 -10.39
N LEU A 171 -1.90 -4.68 -11.01
CA LEU A 171 -2.22 -4.42 -12.41
C LEU A 171 -3.15 -3.22 -12.51
N GLN A 172 -2.80 -2.25 -13.35
CA GLN A 172 -3.70 -1.13 -13.64
C GLN A 172 -4.55 -1.47 -14.86
N ILE A 173 -5.87 -1.35 -14.72
CA ILE A 173 -6.85 -1.59 -15.75
C ILE A 173 -7.70 -0.33 -15.91
N HIS A 174 -7.93 0.08 -17.15
CA HIS A 174 -8.90 1.11 -17.47
C HIS A 174 -10.22 0.45 -17.88
N LEU A 175 -11.29 0.71 -17.14
CA LEU A 175 -12.59 0.09 -17.34
C LEU A 175 -13.45 0.84 -18.37
N GLY A 176 -13.12 2.10 -18.63
CA GLY A 176 -13.92 3.00 -19.45
C GLY A 176 -15.16 3.50 -18.72
N GLN A 177 -16.16 3.94 -19.47
CA GLN A 177 -17.41 4.46 -18.95
C GLN A 177 -18.35 3.30 -18.59
N MET A 178 -18.70 3.21 -17.30
CA MET A 178 -19.66 2.21 -16.79
C MET A 178 -20.39 2.74 -15.56
N HIS A 179 -21.49 2.08 -15.21
CA HIS A 179 -22.24 2.37 -14.00
C HIS A 179 -21.44 1.96 -12.75
N ALA A 180 -21.58 2.70 -11.65
CA ALA A 180 -20.90 2.40 -10.39
C ALA A 180 -21.18 0.97 -9.91
N ASP A 181 -22.43 0.51 -10.00
CA ASP A 181 -22.81 -0.85 -9.60
C ASP A 181 -22.14 -1.93 -10.45
N GLU A 182 -21.99 -1.71 -11.76
CA GLU A 182 -21.32 -2.66 -12.66
C GLU A 182 -19.82 -2.70 -12.35
N ALA A 183 -19.21 -1.53 -12.11
CA ALA A 183 -17.80 -1.43 -11.71
C ALA A 183 -17.55 -2.12 -10.36
N CYS A 184 -18.50 -2.00 -9.43
CA CYS A 184 -18.37 -2.47 -8.06
C CYS A 184 -18.95 -3.87 -7.81
N ALA A 185 -19.44 -4.55 -8.86
CA ALA A 185 -20.00 -5.90 -8.75
C ALA A 185 -18.96 -6.92 -8.25
N SER A 186 -19.29 -7.59 -7.15
CA SER A 186 -18.47 -8.61 -6.50
C SER A 186 -19.08 -10.01 -6.65
N ASP A 187 -18.25 -11.00 -6.99
CA ASP A 187 -18.69 -12.41 -7.18
C ASP A 187 -18.65 -13.25 -5.89
N GLY A 188 -18.07 -12.72 -4.82
CA GLY A 188 -18.00 -13.44 -3.56
C GLY A 188 -17.30 -12.68 -2.44
N PRO A 189 -17.45 -13.15 -1.18
CA PRO A 189 -16.87 -12.49 -0.02
C PRO A 189 -15.34 -12.56 -0.05
N VAL A 190 -14.71 -11.55 0.57
CA VAL A 190 -13.28 -11.56 0.85
C VAL A 190 -12.98 -12.68 1.86
N PRO A 191 -12.05 -13.61 1.57
CA PRO A 191 -11.61 -14.56 2.58
C PRO A 191 -10.97 -13.83 3.76
N GLU A 192 -11.22 -14.31 4.97
CA GLU A 192 -10.63 -13.70 6.16
C GLU A 192 -9.13 -14.00 6.24
N PHE A 193 -8.29 -12.98 6.05
CA PHE A 193 -6.84 -13.09 6.16
C PHE A 193 -6.41 -12.83 7.61
N LYS A 194 -6.20 -13.90 8.36
CA LYS A 194 -5.62 -13.80 9.71
C LYS A 194 -4.12 -13.56 9.61
N ILE A 195 -3.64 -12.51 10.28
CA ILE A 195 -2.21 -12.25 10.43
C ILE A 195 -1.69 -13.22 11.48
N LYS A 196 -0.63 -13.96 11.16
CA LYS A 196 0.08 -14.75 12.17
C LYS A 196 0.95 -13.82 12.98
N ASP A 197 0.91 -13.95 14.31
CA ASP A 197 1.69 -13.09 15.22
C ASP A 197 3.20 -13.10 14.91
N SER A 198 3.71 -14.20 14.33
CA SER A 198 5.11 -14.32 13.90
C SER A 198 5.50 -13.45 12.71
N GLU A 199 4.53 -13.01 11.90
CA GLU A 199 4.76 -12.20 10.69
C GLU A 199 4.62 -10.70 10.96
N TRP A 200 4.15 -10.32 12.15
CA TRP A 200 3.91 -8.95 12.52
C TRP A 200 5.11 -8.36 13.28
N THR A 201 5.76 -7.36 12.68
CA THR A 201 6.98 -6.76 13.22
C THR A 201 6.74 -5.38 13.85
N ALA A 202 5.60 -4.76 13.59
CA ALA A 202 5.32 -3.39 14.03
C ALA A 202 4.95 -3.34 15.53
N PRO A 203 5.33 -2.25 16.25
CA PRO A 203 5.11 -2.12 17.69
C PRO A 203 3.65 -1.80 18.07
N TYR A 204 2.75 -1.66 17.11
CA TYR A 204 1.33 -1.39 17.31
C TYR A 204 0.48 -2.56 16.82
N THR A 205 -0.76 -2.64 17.28
CA THR A 205 -1.69 -3.71 16.92
C THR A 205 -2.06 -3.61 15.44
N PRO A 206 -2.08 -4.73 14.69
CA PRO A 206 -2.58 -4.73 13.33
C PRO A 206 -4.06 -4.35 13.27
N TYR A 207 -4.52 -3.88 12.11
CA TYR A 207 -5.94 -3.65 11.89
C TYR A 207 -6.74 -4.93 12.07
N ALA A 208 -7.93 -4.79 12.66
CA ALA A 208 -8.89 -5.87 12.75
C ALA A 208 -9.23 -6.40 11.34
N PRO A 209 -9.35 -7.72 11.17
CA PRO A 209 -9.90 -8.30 9.94
C PRO A 209 -11.26 -7.66 9.59
N GLY A 210 -11.51 -7.44 8.31
CA GLY A 210 -12.75 -6.78 7.85
C GLY A 210 -12.71 -5.25 7.85
N TRP A 211 -11.58 -4.61 8.13
CA TRP A 211 -11.46 -3.14 8.05
C TRP A 211 -11.87 -2.58 6.67
N TRP A 212 -11.77 -3.39 5.62
CA TRP A 212 -12.11 -3.01 4.24
C TRP A 212 -13.60 -2.89 3.97
N HIS A 213 -14.48 -3.47 4.81
CA HIS A 213 -15.94 -3.35 4.66
C HIS A 213 -16.43 -1.89 4.74
N ALA A 214 -15.63 -1.00 5.32
CA ALA A 214 -15.91 0.44 5.32
C ALA A 214 -15.83 1.10 3.93
N PHE A 215 -15.20 0.42 2.96
CA PHE A 215 -14.92 0.93 1.61
C PHE A 215 -15.58 0.08 0.51
N GLU A 216 -16.40 -0.89 0.87
CA GLU A 216 -17.20 -1.64 -0.10
C GLU A 216 -18.35 -0.77 -0.61
N HIS A 217 -18.70 -0.91 -1.88
CA HIS A 217 -19.86 -0.25 -2.45
C HIS A 217 -21.13 -0.86 -1.83
N LYS A 218 -21.97 -0.02 -1.24
CA LYS A 218 -23.29 -0.43 -0.76
C LYS A 218 -24.26 -0.17 -1.90
N ALA A 219 -24.70 -1.24 -2.55
CA ALA A 219 -25.81 -1.17 -3.51
C ALA A 219 -27.14 -0.96 -2.76
#